data_AF-A0A538BF88-F1
#
_entry.id   AF-A0A538BF88-F1
#
_cell.length_a   1.000
_cell.length_b   1.000
_cell.length_c   1.000
_cell.angle_alpha   90.00
_cell.angle_beta   90.00
_cell.angle_gamma   90.00
#
_symmetry.space_group_name_H-M   'P 1'
#
loop_
_entity.id
_entity.type
_entity.pdbx_description
1 polymer ?
#
loop_
_entity_poly.entity_id
_entity_poly.type
_entity_poly.pdbx_seq_one_letter_code
_entity_poly.pdbx_strand_id
1 'polypeptide(L)' 'MPSVLVAMSGGVDSSVAACLLHEQGYEVLGSHLSLVHLDGVEHGCCGPSARRDAAETARIAGFPFEICD' A
#
# COMPACT_ATOMS: atom_id res chain seq x y z
N MET A 1 16.24 -11.88 5.71
CA MET A 1 16.10 -10.43 5.99
C MET A 1 14.98 -10.23 7.00
N PRO A 2 14.87 -9.08 7.67
CA PRO A 2 13.69 -8.74 8.48
C PRO A 2 12.42 -8.63 7.61
N SER A 3 11.27 -8.91 8.20
CA SER A 3 9.96 -8.61 7.61
C SER A 3 9.57 -7.16 7.92
N VAL A 4 8.94 -6.49 6.95
CA VAL A 4 8.50 -5.09 7.07
C VAL A 4 7.08 -4.97 6.53
N LEU A 5 6.18 -4.47 7.37
CA LEU A 5 4.85 -4.04 6.95
C LEU A 5 4.91 -2.56 6.58
N VAL A 6 4.44 -2.22 5.38
CA VAL A 6 4.36 -0.83 4.90
C VAL A 6 2.90 -0.44 4.77
N ALA A 7 2.48 0.56 5.53
CA ALA A 7 1.18 1.19 5.35
C ALA A 7 1.18 2.00 4.05
N MET A 8 0.40 1.55 3.06
CA MET A 8 0.35 2.12 1.72
C MET A 8 -0.95 2.90 1.53
N SER A 9 -0.81 4.23 1.47
CA SER A 9 -1.95 5.15 1.33
C SER A 9 -2.45 5.30 -0.11
N GLY A 10 -1.85 4.61 -1.07
CA GLY A 10 -2.00 4.86 -2.50
C GLY A 10 -1.15 6.02 -3.01
N GLY A 11 -0.46 6.75 -2.12
CA GLY A 11 0.44 7.84 -2.47
C GLY A 11 1.82 7.37 -2.93
N VAL A 12 2.53 8.27 -3.62
CA VAL A 12 3.86 8.03 -4.18
C VAL A 12 4.90 7.70 -3.10
N ASP A 13 4.91 8.44 -1.99
CA ASP A 13 5.93 8.27 -0.94
C ASP A 13 5.91 6.85 -0.34
N SER A 14 4.72 6.38 0.06
CA SER A 14 4.56 5.03 0.61
C SER A 14 4.87 3.93 -0.42
N SER A 15 4.56 4.20 -1.69
CA SER A 15 4.82 3.28 -2.80
C SER A 15 6.31 3.11 -3.06
N VAL A 16 7.03 4.23 -3.17
CA VAL A 16 8.49 4.22 -3.37
C VAL A 16 9.20 3.61 -2.16
N ALA A 17 8.75 3.90 -0.93
CA ALA A 17 9.30 3.30 0.27
C ALA A 17 9.18 1.76 0.26
N ALA A 18 8.01 1.22 -0.11
CA ALA A 18 7.79 -0.22 -0.21
C ALA A 18 8.68 -0.86 -1.29
N CYS A 19 8.76 -0.24 -2.48
CA CYS A 19 9.61 -0.72 -3.58
C CYS A 19 11.09 -0.74 -3.20
N LEU A 20 11.59 0.34 -2.58
CA LEU A 20 13.00 0.40 -2.16
C LEU A 20 13.34 -0.66 -1.11
N LEU A 21 12.45 -0.94 -0.16
CA LEU A 21 12.63 -2.02 0.81
C LEU A 21 12.63 -3.40 0.13
N HIS A 22 11.74 -3.60 -0.85
CA HIS A 22 11.70 -4.83 -1.63
C HIS A 22 12.98 -5.03 -2.45
N GLU A 23 13.48 -4.00 -3.13
CA GLU A 23 14.75 -4.02 -3.87
C GLU A 23 15.97 -4.28 -2.97
N GLN A 24 15.92 -3.81 -1.72
CA GLN A 24 16.94 -4.12 -0.70
C GLN A 24 16.83 -5.54 -0.14
N GLY A 25 15.84 -6.33 -0.56
CA GLY A 25 15.65 -7.73 -0.19
C GLY A 25 14.91 -7.96 1.13
N TYR A 26 14.18 -6.95 1.64
CA TYR A 26 13.27 -7.15 2.77
C TYR A 26 12.05 -7.97 2.38
N GLU A 27 11.50 -8.71 3.35
CA GLU A 27 10.19 -9.37 3.18
C GLU A 27 9.09 -8.34 3.42
N VAL A 28 8.69 -7.66 2.35
CA VAL A 28 7.70 -6.58 2.38
C VAL A 28 6.28 -7.13 2.32
N LEU A 29 5.41 -6.66 3.21
CA LEU A 29 3.95 -6.75 3.10
C LEU A 29 3.38 -5.34 2.98
N GLY A 30 2.76 -5.03 1.85
CA GLY A 30 2.00 -3.78 1.68
C GLY A 30 0.61 -3.91 2.31
N SER A 31 0.15 -2.90 3.05
CA SER A 31 -1.19 -2.91 3.66
C SER A 31 -1.86 -1.55 3.49
N HIS A 32 -3.07 -1.53 2.93
CA HIS A 32 -3.91 -0.33 2.92
C HIS A 32 -4.85 -0.34 4.11
N LEU A 33 -4.77 0.71 4.95
CA LEU A 33 -5.56 0.83 6.18
C LEU A 33 -6.83 1.64 5.92
N SER A 34 -8.00 1.00 5.96
CA SER A 34 -9.32 1.61 5.76
C SER A 34 -9.86 2.23 7.06
N LEU A 35 -9.13 3.21 7.60
CA LEU A 35 -9.44 3.81 8.91
C LEU A 35 -10.64 4.79 8.90
N VAL A 36 -11.12 5.19 7.72
CA VAL A 36 -12.23 6.13 7.57
C VAL A 36 -13.23 5.57 6.58
N HIS A 37 -14.48 5.41 7.03
CA HIS A 37 -15.58 4.96 6.19
C HIS A 37 -16.18 6.16 5.46
N LEU A 38 -15.88 6.26 4.17
CA LEU A 38 -16.34 7.36 3.31
C LEU A 38 -17.55 6.98 2.46
N ASP A 39 -18.19 5.83 2.71
CA ASP A 39 -19.32 5.32 1.92
C ASP A 39 -19.08 5.32 0.40
N GLY A 40 -17.82 5.08 -0.01
CA GLY A 40 -17.40 5.07 -1.42
C GLY A 40 -17.13 6.45 -2.02
N VAL A 41 -17.15 7.52 -1.22
CA VAL A 41 -16.75 8.87 -1.65
C VAL A 41 -15.23 8.92 -1.83
N GLU A 42 -14.80 9.47 -2.97
CA GLU A 42 -13.39 9.72 -3.24
C GLU A 42 -12.84 10.81 -2.30
N HIS A 43 -11.79 10.49 -1.55
CA HIS A 43 -11.16 11.43 -0.62
C HIS A 43 -9.67 11.13 -0.46
N GLY A 44 -8.84 11.74 -1.32
CA GLY A 44 -7.39 11.65 -1.21
C GLY A 44 -6.88 10.23 -0.95
N CYS A 45 -6.14 10.03 0.14
CA CYS A 45 -5.59 8.74 0.54
C CYS A 45 -6.60 7.69 1.03
N CYS A 46 -7.84 8.08 1.31
CA CYS A 46 -8.87 7.20 1.88
C CYS A 46 -9.94 6.80 0.85
N GLY A 47 -9.81 7.27 -0.40
CA GLY A 47 -10.77 6.96 -1.47
C GLY A 47 -10.60 5.56 -2.08
N PRO A 48 -11.62 5.06 -2.81
CA PRO A 48 -11.52 3.83 -3.58
C PRO A 48 -10.38 3.81 -4.61
N SER A 49 -10.00 4.97 -5.16
CA SER A 49 -8.83 5.12 -6.03
C SER A 49 -7.51 4.79 -5.32
N ALA A 50 -7.28 5.38 -4.15
CA ALA A 50 -6.07 5.15 -3.35
C ALA A 50 -5.85 3.67 -3.00
N ARG A 51 -6.92 2.95 -2.64
CA ARG A 51 -6.90 1.49 -2.43
C ARG A 51 -6.43 0.74 -3.66
N ARG A 52 -6.93 1.12 -4.85
CA ARG A 52 -6.54 0.50 -6.13
C ARG A 52 -5.08 0.80 -6.48
N ASP A 53 -4.64 2.04 -6.29
CA ASP A 53 -3.28 2.47 -6.61
C ASP A 53 -2.25 1.74 -5.71
N ALA A 54 -2.55 1.56 -4.42
CA ALA A 54 -1.72 0.78 -3.51
C ALA A 54 -1.63 -0.70 -3.95
N ALA A 55 -2.76 -1.31 -4.31
CA ALA A 55 -2.81 -2.70 -4.76
C ALA A 55 -2.04 -2.90 -6.08
N GLU A 56 -2.19 -1.98 -7.03
CA GLU A 56 -1.53 -2.05 -8.32
C GLU A 56 -0.01 -1.85 -8.19
N THR A 57 0.41 -0.95 -7.29
CA THR A 57 1.83 -0.76 -6.97
C THR A 57 2.46 -2.06 -6.48
N ALA A 58 1.84 -2.73 -5.51
CA ALA A 58 2.33 -4.00 -4.98
C ALA A 58 2.36 -5.11 -6.05
N ARG A 59 1.34 -5.15 -6.92
CA ARG A 59 1.27 -6.08 -8.05
C ARG A 59 2.40 -5.87 -9.05
N ILE A 60 2.72 -4.62 -9.39
CA ILE A 60 3.80 -4.27 -10.31
C ILE A 60 5.16 -4.57 -9.69
N ALA A 61 5.36 -4.21 -8.42
CA ALA A 61 6.62 -4.37 -7.71
C ALA A 61 6.90 -5.82 -7.26
N GLY A 62 5.88 -6.68 -7.20
CA GLY A 62 6.04 -8.10 -6.94
C GLY A 62 6.07 -8.49 -5.47
N PHE A 63 5.40 -7.75 -4.59
CA PHE A 63 5.29 -8.08 -3.16
C PHE A 63 3.83 -8.28 -2.70
N PRO A 64 3.59 -9.09 -1.64
CA PRO A 64 2.25 -9.32 -1.08
C PRO A 64 1.55 -8.02 -0.65
N PHE A 65 0.22 -8.00 -0.82
CA PHE A 65 -0.62 -6.87 -0.44
C PHE A 65 -1.91 -7.33 0.24
N GLU A 66 -2.30 -6.61 1.28
CA GLU A 66 -3.56 -6.81 1.98
C GLU A 66 -4.29 -5.50 2.23
N ILE A 67 -5.53 -5.64 2.70
CA ILE A 67 -6.38 -4.52 3.05
C ILE A 67 -6.86 -4.78 4.46
N CYS A 68 -6.51 -3.86 5.34
CA CYS A 68 -6.84 -3.92 6.75
C CYS A 68 -7.94 -2.89 7.01
N ASP A 69 -9.08 -3.36 7.50
CA ASP A 69 -10.28 -2.58 7.80
C ASP A 69 -10.45 -2.46 9.33
#